data_AF-A0A7W2NDB4-F1
#
_entry.id   AF-A0A7W2NDB4-F1
#
_cell.length_a   1.000
_cell.length_b   1.000
_cell.length_c   1.000
_cell.angle_alpha   90.00
_cell.angle_beta   90.00
_cell.angle_gamma   90.00
#
_symmetry.space_group_name_H-M   'P 1'
#
loop_
_entity.id
_entity.type
_entity.pdbx_description
1 polymer ?
#
loop_
_entity_poly.entity_id
_entity_poly.type
_entity_poly.pdbx_seq_one_letter_code
_entity_poly.pdbx_strand_id
1 'polypeptide(L)'
;MKYINEQIVESVVSGFCIPAKPELLTLLQADGQANSANVKAEALIIEKDVGLASSILKTVNSPLFGLNAKFRNIQQGVCFLDA
;
A
#
# COMPACT_ATOMS: atom_id res chain seq x y z
N MET A 1 14.20 -8.48 -29.14
CA MET A 1 13.24 -7.58 -28.47
C MET A 1 12.44 -8.44 -27.48
N LYS A 2 12.69 -8.33 -26.17
CA LYS A 2 11.95 -9.13 -25.17
C LYS A 2 10.60 -8.46 -24.94
N TYR A 3 9.51 -9.14 -25.31
CA TYR A 3 8.16 -8.69 -25.01
C TYR A 3 7.90 -8.90 -23.53
N ILE A 4 7.50 -7.85 -22.81
CA ILE A 4 7.06 -7.99 -21.42
C ILE A 4 5.66 -8.59 -21.45
N ASN A 5 5.50 -9.77 -20.87
CA ASN A 5 4.22 -10.44 -20.67
C ASN A 5 3.94 -10.60 -19.16
N GLU A 6 2.70 -10.93 -18.82
CA GLU A 6 2.23 -11.01 -17.43
C GLU A 6 3.03 -12.04 -16.62
N GLN A 7 3.44 -13.15 -17.24
CA GLN A 7 4.28 -14.18 -16.62
C GLN A 7 5.69 -13.66 -16.25
N ILE A 8 6.30 -12.82 -17.09
CA ILE A 8 7.59 -12.19 -16.81
C ILE A 8 7.44 -11.21 -15.65
N VAL A 9 6.34 -10.44 -15.61
CA VAL A 9 6.05 -9.52 -14.51
C VAL A 9 5.86 -10.28 -13.19
N GLU A 10 5.08 -11.36 -13.19
CA GLU A 10 4.87 -12.20 -12.00
C GLU A 10 6.17 -12.85 -11.50
N SER A 11 7.02 -13.34 -12.41
CA SER A 11 8.31 -13.94 -12.04
C SER A 11 9.30 -12.94 -11.43
N VAL A 12 9.23 -11.67 -11.84
CA VAL A 12 10.07 -10.59 -11.28
C VAL A 12 9.53 -10.13 -9.93
N VAL A 13 8.20 -10.05 -9.79
CA VAL A 13 7.55 -9.64 -8.54
C VAL A 13 7.67 -10.72 -7.45
N SER A 14 7.64 -12.01 -7.80
CA SER A 14 7.75 -13.10 -6.81
C SER A 14 9.16 -13.28 -6.23
N GLY A 15 10.20 -12.89 -6.98
CA GLY A 15 11.60 -12.94 -6.53
C GLY A 15 12.08 -11.69 -5.79
N PHE A 16 11.30 -10.61 -5.80
CA PHE A 16 11.72 -9.30 -5.28
C PHE A 16 10.72 -8.80 -4.24
N CYS A 17 10.83 -9.33 -3.01
CA CYS A 17 10.20 -8.69 -1.86
C CYS A 17 10.95 -7.37 -1.62
N ILE A 18 10.38 -6.23 -2.01
CA ILE A 18 10.89 -4.92 -1.60
C ILE A 18 10.39 -4.71 -0.18
N PRO A 19 11.23 -4.87 0.86
CA PRO A 19 10.82 -4.51 2.21
C PRO A 19 10.48 -3.02 2.20
N ALA A 20 9.37 -2.67 2.85
CA ALA A 20 9.01 -1.27 3.06
C ALA A 20 10.22 -0.52 3.63
N LYS A 21 10.53 0.67 3.10
CA LYS A 21 11.67 1.43 3.60
C LYS A 21 11.52 1.66 5.11
N PRO A 22 12.52 1.26 5.94
CA PRO A 22 12.42 1.37 7.40
C PRO A 22 12.09 2.78 7.89
N GLU A 23 12.64 3.80 7.22
CA GLU A 23 12.40 5.22 7.52
C GLU A 23 10.93 5.61 7.42
N LEU A 24 10.22 5.03 6.45
CA LEU A 24 8.82 5.34 6.17
C LEU A 24 7.90 4.68 7.20
N LEU A 25 8.25 3.45 7.65
CA LEU A 25 7.57 2.81 8.76
C LEU A 25 7.73 3.58 10.08
N THR A 26 8.92 4.14 10.34
CA THR A 26 9.16 4.98 11.52
C THR A 26 8.33 6.26 11.49
N LEU A 27 8.22 6.91 10.31
CA LEU A 27 7.39 8.09 10.12
C LEU A 27 5.90 7.78 10.36
N LEU A 28 5.40 6.66 9.83
CA LEU A 28 4.01 6.24 10.05
C LEU A 28 3.73 5.90 11.52
N GLN A 29 4.65 5.21 12.20
CA GLN A 29 4.50 4.92 13.63
C GLN A 29 4.50 6.20 14.48
N ALA A 30 5.32 7.19 14.13
CA ALA A 30 5.33 8.47 14.81
C ALA A 30 4.04 9.27 14.59
N ASP A 31 3.47 9.23 13.37
CA ASP A 31 2.22 9.92 13.03
C ASP A 31 1.01 9.27 13.73
N GLY A 32 0.91 7.93 13.72
CA GLY A 32 -0.18 7.20 14.38
C GLY A 32 -0.17 7.25 15.91
N GLN A 33 0.95 7.64 16.54
CA GLN A 33 1.06 7.89 17.98
C GLN A 33 0.66 9.32 18.36
N ALA A 34 0.52 10.22 17.38
CA ALA A 34 0.10 11.60 17.65
C ALA A 34 -1.42 11.66 17.87
N ASN A 35 -1.86 12.36 18.91
CA ASN A 35 -3.29 12.61 19.21
C ASN A 35 -4.05 13.38 18.10
N SER A 36 -3.38 13.77 17.02
CA SER A 36 -3.92 14.43 15.84
C SER A 36 -3.48 13.73 14.55
N ALA A 37 -3.40 12.40 14.58
CA ALA A 37 -3.09 11.59 13.40
C ALA A 37 -4.02 12.01 12.26
N ASN A 38 -3.42 12.39 11.13
CA ASN A 38 -4.15 12.85 9.96
C ASN A 38 -4.06 11.79 8.89
N VAL A 39 -5.15 11.07 8.68
CA VAL A 39 -5.31 10.02 7.66
C VAL A 39 -4.80 10.45 6.28
N LYS A 40 -4.97 11.74 5.93
CA LYS A 40 -4.47 12.28 4.66
C LYS A 40 -2.95 12.41 4.64
N ALA A 41 -2.34 12.79 5.77
CA ALA A 41 -0.88 12.86 5.90
C ALA A 41 -0.25 11.47 5.83
N GLU A 42 -0.83 10.48 6.53
CA GLU A 42 -0.39 9.08 6.46
C GLU A 42 -0.50 8.52 5.05
N ALA A 43 -1.64 8.73 4.38
CA ALA A 43 -1.83 8.30 3.00
C ALA A 43 -0.80 8.93 2.05
N LEU A 44 -0.45 10.21 2.24
CA LEU A 44 0.60 10.90 1.45
C LEU A 44 2.00 10.35 1.73
N ILE A 45 2.27 9.89 2.95
CA ILE A 45 3.54 9.24 3.31
C ILE A 45 3.62 7.86 2.63
N ILE A 46 2.54 7.08 2.71
CA ILE A 46 2.42 5.75 2.07
C ILE A 46 2.53 5.85 0.55
N GLU A 47 1.93 6.87 -0.06
CA GLU A 47 1.93 7.09 -1.52
C GLU A 47 3.35 7.26 -2.10
N LYS A 48 4.32 7.68 -1.28
CA LYS A 48 5.73 7.79 -1.69
C LYS A 48 6.44 6.44 -1.86
N ASP A 49 5.87 5.36 -1.35
CA ASP A 49 6.39 3.99 -1.50
C ASP A 49 5.39 3.11 -2.23
N VAL A 50 5.68 2.85 -3.50
CA VAL A 50 4.85 2.03 -4.38
C VAL A 50 4.68 0.59 -3.84
N GLY A 51 5.69 0.04 -3.17
CA GLY A 51 5.64 -1.30 -2.58
C GLY A 51 4.63 -1.34 -1.43
N LEU A 52 4.72 -0.36 -0.52
CA LEU A 52 3.80 -0.24 0.61
C LEU A 52 2.37 0.06 0.15
N ALA A 53 2.20 1.04 -0.75
CA ALA A 53 0.90 1.38 -1.31
C ALA A 53 0.25 0.19 -2.03
N SER A 54 1.02 -0.58 -2.81
CA SER A 54 0.50 -1.78 -3.48
C SER A 54 0.10 -2.88 -2.49
N SER A 55 0.85 -3.04 -1.39
CA SER A 55 0.56 -4.02 -0.35
C SER A 55 -0.75 -3.67 0.36
N ILE A 56 -0.95 -2.40 0.73
CA ILE A 56 -2.19 -1.93 1.34
C ILE A 56 -3.37 -2.12 0.39
N LEU A 57 -3.25 -1.70 -0.88
CA LEU A 57 -4.32 -1.89 -1.87
C LEU A 57 -4.67 -3.37 -2.08
N LYS A 58 -3.69 -4.27 -2.07
CA LYS A 58 -3.93 -5.72 -2.13
C LYS A 58 -4.64 -6.23 -0.89
N THR A 59 -4.26 -5.74 0.29
CA THR A 59 -4.87 -6.10 1.57
C THR A 59 -6.33 -5.68 1.60
N VAL A 60 -6.65 -4.40 1.35
CA VAL A 60 -8.04 -3.90 1.41
C VAL A 60 -8.92 -4.51 0.32
N ASN A 61 -8.36 -4.83 -0.84
CA ASN A 61 -9.10 -5.50 -1.92
C ASN A 61 -9.13 -7.03 -1.78
N SER A 62 -8.60 -7.58 -0.68
CA SER A 62 -8.63 -9.01 -0.46
C SER A 62 -10.07 -9.48 -0.13
N PRO A 63 -10.41 -10.74 -0.41
CA PRO A 63 -11.72 -11.29 -0.08
C PRO A 63 -12.12 -11.16 1.40
N LEU A 64 -11.14 -10.97 2.29
CA LEU A 64 -11.35 -10.77 3.73
C LEU A 64 -12.30 -9.60 4.03
N PHE A 65 -12.22 -8.52 3.25
CA PHE A 65 -13.02 -7.32 3.46
C PHE A 65 -14.37 -7.33 2.70
N GLY A 66 -14.64 -8.37 1.88
CA GLY A 66 -15.95 -8.57 1.26
C GLY A 66 -16.43 -7.44 0.34
N LEU A 67 -15.53 -6.63 -0.20
CA LEU A 67 -15.89 -5.44 -0.98
C LEU A 67 -16.40 -5.80 -2.38
N ASN A 68 -17.55 -5.26 -2.76
CA ASN A 68 -18.12 -5.41 -4.11
C ASN A 68 -17.31 -4.64 -5.18
N ALA A 69 -16.60 -3.60 -4.79
CA ALA A 69 -15.77 -2.77 -5.66
C ALA A 69 -14.34 -2.67 -5.12
N LYS A 70 -13.37 -2.66 -6.04
CA LYS A 70 -11.94 -2.56 -5.68
C LYS A 70 -11.51 -1.10 -5.54
N PHE A 71 -10.78 -0.79 -4.47
CA PHE A 71 -10.07 0.46 -4.29
C PHE A 71 -8.92 0.58 -5.30
N ARG A 72 -8.86 1.72 -6.00
CA ARG A 72 -7.78 2.07 -6.96
C ARG A 72 -6.91 3.23 -6.48
N ASN A 73 -7.34 3.91 -5.41
CA ASN A 73 -6.66 5.06 -4.82
C ASN A 73 -6.22 4.70 -3.40
N ILE A 74 -4.94 4.88 -3.10
CA ILE A 74 -4.38 4.58 -1.78
C ILE A 74 -5.02 5.42 -0.67
N GLN A 75 -5.36 6.68 -0.92
CA GLN A 75 -6.02 7.55 0.06
C GLN A 75 -7.38 6.99 0.49
N GLN A 76 -8.13 6.41 -0.46
CA GLN A 76 -9.40 5.75 -0.13
C GLN A 76 -9.19 4.45 0.65
N GLY A 77 -8.18 3.67 0.27
CA GLY A 77 -7.85 2.42 0.97
C GLY A 77 -7.37 2.63 2.40
N VAL A 78 -6.54 3.66 2.63
CA VAL A 78 -6.07 4.03 3.98
C VAL A 78 -7.23 4.55 4.82
N CYS A 79 -8.05 5.45 4.26
CA CYS A 79 -9.25 5.95 4.94
C CYS A 79 -10.22 4.82 5.34
N PHE A 80 -10.34 3.77 4.53
CA PHE A 80 -11.16 2.61 4.86
C PHE A 80 -10.59 1.78 6.04
N LEU A 81 -9.27 1.72 6.21
CA LEU A 81 -8.64 0.99 7.32
C LEU A 81 -8.65 1.77 8.64
N ASP A 82 -8.80 3.09 8.56
CA ASP A 82 -8.79 4.00 9.70
C ASP A 82 -10.20 4.46 10.12
N ALA A 83 -11.24 3.96 9.44
CA ALA A 83 -12.66 4.21 9.73
C ALA A 83 -13.22 3.16 10.71
#